data_AF-A0A1H8JYX9-F1
#
_entry.id   AF-A0A1H8JYX9-F1
#
_cell.length_a   1.000
_cell.length_b   1.000
_cell.length_c   1.000
_cell.angle_alpha   90.00
_cell.angle_beta   90.00
_cell.angle_gamma   90.00
#
_symmetry.space_group_name_H-M   'P 1'
#
loop_
_entity.id
_entity.type
_entity.pdbx_description
1 polymer ?
#
loop_
_entity_poly.entity_id
_entity_poly.type
_entity_poly.pdbx_seq_one_letter_code
_entity_poly.pdbx_strand_id
1 'polypeptide(L)'
;MSHKATLWAIEQRGLKPTTKIVLWHLCDRFNPDFGCFPSQARLAADCEISRSTLNDHLDRLEDAKLLRRVPRVDPVTKRQMPTRYILGFEDNRVPHDPERCPDSGHGSLGSGDDCSTSGTDNPADPCPEAGHGNPPKAVSGFCPDPCPENAESRVRNPDTNLVREPLSKPIKEEEGAQACAAISDQFFGEVLAALGLDAAALPGWWQGWPPRLHVQRWRNVLGLTEAEIVVVAEASRLEHPEPPDGPKALDRAMQRAVQRKAEAAGQKRRKRKSETAPAAKPIIDLPAFYAKMVNADGFLPVSAISNTMRDAMLGRGLVTPERLRERGIR
;
A
#
# COMPACT_ATOMS: atom_id res chain seq x y z
N MET A 1 10.18 7.26 -8.30
CA MET A 1 11.05 7.01 -9.44
C MET A 1 12.08 8.12 -9.52
N SER A 2 13.33 7.84 -9.19
CA SER A 2 14.43 8.79 -9.38
C SER A 2 15.05 8.56 -10.76
N HIS A 3 14.74 9.44 -11.73
CA HIS A 3 15.28 9.33 -13.10
C HIS A 3 16.82 9.35 -13.13
N LYS A 4 17.44 10.08 -12.20
CA LYS A 4 18.90 10.15 -12.09
C LYS A 4 19.51 8.82 -11.62
N ALA A 5 18.87 8.15 -10.67
CA ALA A 5 19.35 6.87 -10.16
C ALA A 5 19.18 5.75 -11.21
N THR A 6 18.07 5.74 -11.95
CA THR A 6 17.84 4.72 -12.98
C THR A 6 18.78 4.89 -14.18
N LEU A 7 19.10 6.13 -14.57
CA LEU A 7 20.15 6.39 -15.58
C LEU A 7 21.52 5.89 -15.12
N TRP A 8 21.90 6.16 -13.87
CA TRP A 8 23.15 5.63 -13.31
C TRP A 8 23.22 4.10 -13.35
N ALA A 9 22.11 3.40 -13.08
CA ALA A 9 22.05 1.93 -13.20
C ALA A 9 22.25 1.44 -14.64
N ILE A 10 21.77 2.19 -15.63
CA ILE A 10 21.95 1.87 -17.06
C ILE A 10 23.42 2.02 -17.47
N GLU A 11 24.10 3.05 -16.96
CA GLU A 11 25.51 3.32 -17.23
C GLU A 11 26.44 2.19 -16.77
N GLN A 12 26.09 1.46 -15.70
CA GLN A 12 26.91 0.35 -15.18
C GLN A 12 27.09 -0.77 -16.21
N ARG A 13 28.34 -1.20 -16.41
CA ARG A 13 28.76 -2.25 -17.35
C ARG A 13 29.35 -3.44 -16.59
N GLY A 14 29.42 -4.61 -17.25
CA GLY A 14 30.00 -5.83 -16.67
C GLY A 14 29.09 -6.62 -15.73
N LEU A 15 27.84 -6.17 -15.51
CA LEU A 15 26.87 -6.89 -14.68
C LEU A 15 26.11 -7.95 -15.49
N LYS A 16 25.81 -9.09 -14.86
CA LYS A 16 24.88 -10.07 -15.42
C LYS A 16 23.48 -9.44 -15.59
N PRO A 17 22.70 -9.82 -16.62
CA PRO A 17 21.40 -9.21 -16.90
C PRO A 17 20.47 -9.13 -15.68
N THR A 18 20.31 -10.23 -14.94
CA THR A 18 19.47 -10.27 -13.73
C THR A 18 20.01 -9.38 -12.61
N THR A 19 21.33 -9.32 -12.43
CA THR A 19 21.97 -8.41 -11.46
C THR A 19 21.73 -6.95 -11.80
N LYS A 20 21.72 -6.62 -13.11
CA LYS A 20 21.40 -5.29 -13.61
C LYS A 20 19.93 -4.91 -13.40
N ILE A 21 19.01 -5.87 -13.54
CA ILE A 21 17.58 -5.69 -13.22
C ILE A 21 17.39 -5.40 -11.73
N VAL A 22 18.05 -6.15 -10.84
CA VAL A 22 18.00 -5.90 -9.38
C VAL A 22 18.48 -4.48 -9.05
N LEU A 23 19.61 -4.06 -9.64
CA LEU A 23 20.14 -2.70 -9.46
C LEU A 23 19.16 -1.63 -9.97
N TRP A 24 18.53 -1.86 -11.11
CA TRP A 24 17.55 -0.95 -11.70
C TRP A 24 16.32 -0.77 -10.80
N HIS A 25 15.75 -1.85 -10.27
CA HIS A 25 14.61 -1.77 -9.34
C HIS A 25 14.98 -1.07 -8.01
N LEU A 26 16.20 -1.27 -7.51
CA LEU A 26 16.70 -0.53 -6.35
C LEU A 26 16.80 0.97 -6.64
N CYS A 27 17.27 1.34 -7.83
CA CYS A 27 17.39 2.74 -8.26
C CYS A 27 16.03 3.40 -8.52
N ASP A 28 15.07 2.67 -9.05
CA ASP A 28 13.71 3.19 -9.28
C ASP A 28 13.02 3.57 -7.96
N ARG A 29 13.26 2.76 -6.92
CA ARG A 29 12.73 2.93 -5.56
C ARG A 29 13.55 3.90 -4.70
N PHE A 30 14.66 4.44 -5.21
CA PHE A 30 15.49 5.40 -4.48
C PHE A 30 14.79 6.75 -4.33
N ASN A 31 14.83 7.29 -3.11
CA ASN A 31 14.39 8.64 -2.79
C ASN A 31 15.59 9.43 -2.21
N PRO A 32 15.92 10.64 -2.71
CA PRO A 32 17.07 11.41 -2.22
C PRO A 32 16.98 11.82 -0.75
N ASP A 33 15.77 12.07 -0.23
CA ASP A 33 15.59 12.58 1.14
C ASP A 33 15.57 11.44 2.18
N PHE A 34 14.95 10.32 1.80
CA PHE A 34 14.73 9.21 2.73
C PHE A 34 15.70 8.05 2.51
N GLY A 35 16.15 7.79 1.28
CA GLY A 35 16.98 6.64 0.89
C GLY A 35 16.18 5.49 0.26
N CYS A 36 16.78 4.31 0.17
CA CYS A 36 16.17 3.10 -0.42
C CYS A 36 15.95 2.00 0.64
N PHE A 37 14.68 1.61 0.85
CA PHE A 37 14.29 0.60 1.86
C PHE A 37 13.24 -0.43 1.37
N PRO A 38 13.34 -1.01 0.17
CA PRO A 38 12.44 -2.08 -0.22
C PRO A 38 12.60 -3.31 0.69
N SER A 39 11.49 -3.96 1.03
CA SER A 39 11.57 -5.28 1.64
C SER A 39 12.13 -6.29 0.62
N GLN A 40 12.93 -7.26 1.07
CA GLN A 40 13.49 -8.29 0.17
C GLN A 40 12.40 -9.08 -0.55
N ALA A 41 11.28 -9.37 0.12
CA ALA A 41 10.15 -10.06 -0.50
C ALA A 41 9.55 -9.26 -1.67
N ARG A 42 9.45 -7.93 -1.53
CA ARG A 42 8.97 -7.05 -2.58
C ARG A 42 9.97 -6.92 -3.72
N LEU A 43 11.26 -6.76 -3.40
CA LEU A 43 12.33 -6.68 -4.40
C LEU A 43 12.44 -7.97 -5.22
N ALA A 44 12.28 -9.13 -4.58
CA ALA A 44 12.27 -10.44 -5.24
C ALA A 44 11.09 -10.58 -6.21
N ALA A 45 9.90 -10.14 -5.79
CA ALA A 45 8.72 -10.13 -6.64
C ALA A 45 8.86 -9.18 -7.84
N ASP A 46 9.40 -7.98 -7.63
CA ASP A 46 9.64 -7.01 -8.71
C ASP A 46 10.63 -7.55 -9.76
N CYS A 47 11.67 -8.26 -9.31
CA CYS A 47 12.70 -8.82 -10.17
C CYS A 47 12.35 -10.21 -10.72
N GLU A 48 11.18 -10.76 -10.37
CA GLU A 48 10.70 -12.10 -10.77
C GLU A 48 11.69 -13.23 -10.45
N ILE A 49 12.36 -13.14 -9.30
CA ILE A 49 13.34 -14.15 -8.85
C ILE A 49 13.04 -14.62 -7.42
N SER A 50 13.59 -15.78 -7.05
CA SER A 50 13.50 -16.26 -5.67
C SER A 50 14.31 -15.38 -4.71
N ARG A 51 13.97 -15.41 -3.42
CA ARG A 51 14.71 -14.67 -2.39
C ARG A 51 16.16 -15.15 -2.26
N SER A 52 16.44 -16.44 -2.46
CA SER A 52 17.80 -16.97 -2.42
C SER A 52 18.62 -16.42 -3.59
N THR A 53 18.09 -16.45 -4.80
CA THR A 53 18.74 -15.90 -6.00
C THR A 53 18.89 -14.37 -5.92
N LEU A 54 17.94 -13.68 -5.29
CA LEU A 54 18.08 -12.26 -5.00
C LEU A 54 19.29 -11.98 -4.10
N ASN A 55 19.51 -12.78 -3.05
CA ASN A 55 20.67 -12.61 -2.17
C ASN A 55 21.98 -12.78 -2.93
N ASP A 56 22.11 -13.82 -3.78
CA ASP A 56 23.31 -14.01 -4.62
C ASP A 56 23.58 -12.80 -5.53
N HIS A 57 22.53 -12.15 -6.03
CA HIS A 57 22.65 -10.95 -6.85
C HIS A 57 22.97 -9.70 -6.04
N LEU A 58 22.46 -9.59 -4.81
CA LEU A 58 22.81 -8.51 -3.88
C LEU A 58 24.28 -8.63 -3.47
N ASP A 59 24.78 -9.84 -3.19
CA ASP A 59 26.17 -10.08 -2.82
C ASP A 59 27.10 -9.67 -3.97
N ARG A 60 26.77 -10.04 -5.22
CA ARG A 60 27.51 -9.57 -6.42
C ARG A 60 27.50 -8.06 -6.61
N LEU A 61 26.43 -7.36 -6.20
CA LEU A 61 26.37 -5.90 -6.26
C LEU A 61 27.23 -5.25 -5.17
N GLU A 62 27.36 -5.89 -4.01
CA GLU A 62 28.27 -5.48 -2.94
C GLU A 62 29.74 -5.72 -3.33
N ASP A 63 30.05 -6.87 -3.92
CA ASP A 63 31.39 -7.17 -4.46
C ASP A 63 31.82 -6.15 -5.52
N ALA A 64 30.87 -5.72 -6.35
CA ALA A 64 31.07 -4.67 -7.36
C ALA A 64 31.10 -3.25 -6.77
N LYS A 65 30.91 -3.08 -5.46
CA LYS A 65 30.83 -1.78 -4.74
C LYS A 65 29.75 -0.85 -5.29
N LEU A 66 28.70 -1.41 -5.89
CA LEU A 66 27.56 -0.66 -6.41
C LEU A 66 26.44 -0.51 -5.38
N LEU A 67 26.50 -1.30 -4.31
CA LEU A 67 25.50 -1.40 -3.28
C LEU A 67 26.16 -1.68 -1.93
N ARG A 68 25.54 -1.20 -0.86
CA ARG A 68 25.85 -1.60 0.51
C ARG A 68 24.56 -1.79 1.31
N ARG A 69 24.39 -2.96 1.93
CA ARG A 69 23.25 -3.24 2.81
C ARG A 69 23.57 -2.82 4.25
N VAL A 70 22.72 -1.97 4.82
CA VAL A 70 22.78 -1.56 6.23
C VAL A 70 21.56 -2.10 6.96
N PRO A 71 21.70 -3.15 7.80
CA PRO A 71 20.62 -3.60 8.66
C PRO A 71 20.32 -2.49 9.68
N ARG A 72 19.04 -2.26 9.94
CA ARG A 72 18.59 -1.24 10.87
C ARG A 72 17.77 -1.88 11.99
N VAL A 73 17.99 -1.40 13.20
CA VAL A 73 17.22 -1.78 14.39
C VAL A 73 16.69 -0.50 15.00
N ASP A 74 15.42 -0.51 15.38
CA ASP A 74 14.80 0.60 16.08
C ASP A 74 15.49 0.76 17.46
N PRO A 75 16.07 1.94 17.78
CA PRO A 75 16.81 2.12 19.03
C PRO A 75 15.94 1.96 20.28
N VAL A 76 14.64 2.28 20.18
CA VAL A 76 13.68 2.27 21.28
C VAL A 76 13.00 0.91 21.36
N THR A 77 12.42 0.44 20.26
CA THR A 77 11.61 -0.80 20.29
C THR A 77 12.43 -2.07 20.11
N LYS A 78 13.73 -1.95 19.77
CA LYS A 78 14.64 -3.05 19.42
C LYS A 78 14.13 -3.96 18.29
N ARG A 79 13.12 -3.51 17.54
CA ARG A 79 12.57 -4.25 16.40
C ARG A 79 13.47 -4.09 15.18
N GLN A 80 13.56 -5.15 14.39
CA GLN A 80 14.25 -5.11 13.10
C GLN A 80 13.48 -4.19 12.13
N MET A 81 14.17 -3.20 11.58
CA MET A 81 13.65 -2.29 10.57
C MET A 81 14.03 -2.78 9.17
N PRO A 82 13.33 -2.32 8.11
CA PRO A 82 13.72 -2.62 6.73
C PRO A 82 15.18 -2.24 6.46
N THR A 83 15.91 -3.17 5.85
CA THR A 83 17.30 -2.96 5.43
C THR A 83 17.41 -1.73 4.55
N ARG A 84 18.36 -0.85 4.87
CA ARG A 84 18.71 0.28 4.01
C ARG A 84 19.69 -0.19 2.94
N TYR A 85 19.38 0.12 1.69
CA TYR A 85 20.26 -0.10 0.56
C TYR A 85 20.88 1.24 0.21
N ILE A 86 22.21 1.31 0.32
CA ILE A 86 22.98 2.51 -0.03
C ILE A 86 23.59 2.26 -1.40
N LEU A 87 23.22 3.07 -2.37
CA LEU A 87 23.68 2.92 -3.75
C LEU A 87 25.08 3.53 -3.90
N GLY A 88 25.92 2.98 -4.77
CA GLY A 88 27.33 3.40 -4.90
C GLY A 88 27.52 4.88 -5.24
N PHE A 89 26.54 5.53 -5.87
CA PHE A 89 26.56 6.98 -6.10
C PHE A 89 26.29 7.83 -4.84
N GLU A 90 25.69 7.24 -3.79
CA GLU A 90 25.54 7.87 -2.48
C GLU A 90 26.86 7.81 -1.69
N ASP A 91 27.55 6.67 -1.73
CA ASP A 91 28.82 6.45 -1.01
C ASP A 91 29.98 7.27 -1.61
N ASN A 92 29.96 7.61 -2.90
CA ASN A 92 30.94 8.55 -3.48
C ASN A 92 30.83 10.00 -2.94
N ARG A 93 29.90 10.28 -2.03
CA ARG A 93 29.82 11.57 -1.32
C ARG A 93 30.50 11.57 0.05
N VAL A 94 30.93 10.41 0.57
CA VAL A 94 31.63 10.29 1.86
C VAL A 94 32.64 9.13 1.80
N PRO A 95 33.96 9.37 1.92
CA PRO A 95 34.92 8.28 2.06
C PRO A 95 34.79 7.68 3.46
N HIS A 96 34.45 6.39 3.57
CA HIS A 96 34.66 5.65 4.81
C HIS A 96 35.17 4.24 4.53
N ASP A 97 36.30 3.94 5.16
CA ASP A 97 37.02 2.67 5.16
C ASP A 97 36.14 1.58 5.81
N PRO A 98 36.09 0.33 5.30
CA PRO A 98 35.21 -0.69 5.85
C PRO A 98 35.90 -1.40 7.01
N GLU A 99 35.51 -1.09 8.25
CA GLU A 99 35.60 -2.09 9.31
C GLU A 99 34.61 -3.20 9.00
N ARG A 100 35.15 -4.40 8.73
CA ARG A 100 34.38 -5.64 8.63
C ARG A 100 33.58 -5.81 9.93
N CYS A 101 32.27 -6.03 9.80
CA CYS A 101 31.41 -6.38 10.92
C CYS A 101 32.02 -7.53 11.73
N PRO A 102 32.08 -7.43 13.08
CA PRO A 102 32.62 -8.50 13.91
C PRO A 102 31.68 -9.71 13.87
N ASP A 103 32.29 -10.87 13.64
CA ASP A 103 31.64 -12.18 13.67
C ASP A 103 30.89 -12.35 15.00
N SER A 104 29.56 -12.36 14.93
CA SER A 104 28.73 -12.71 16.07
C SER A 104 28.80 -14.22 16.26
N GLY A 105 29.86 -14.65 16.93
CA GLY A 105 30.01 -15.99 17.47
C GLY A 105 28.84 -16.30 18.40
N HIS A 106 27.93 -17.16 17.94
CA HIS A 106 26.92 -17.75 18.81
C HIS A 106 27.57 -18.84 19.66
N GLY A 107 28.02 -18.45 20.86
CA GLY A 107 28.17 -19.38 21.96
C GLY A 107 26.80 -19.87 22.42
N SER A 108 26.66 -21.18 22.61
CA SER A 108 25.57 -21.76 23.40
C SER A 108 26.17 -22.81 24.35
N LEU A 109 26.05 -22.49 25.64
CA LEU A 109 26.42 -23.32 26.78
C LEU A 109 25.32 -24.35 27.07
N GLY A 110 25.74 -25.60 27.36
CA GLY A 110 25.39 -26.31 28.60
C GLY A 110 24.10 -27.18 28.68
N SER A 111 24.32 -28.41 29.18
CA SER A 111 23.41 -29.44 29.75
C SER A 111 23.17 -30.63 28.81
N GLY A 112 23.43 -31.89 29.15
CA GLY A 112 23.78 -32.58 30.40
C GLY A 112 23.22 -34.02 30.31
N ASP A 113 23.91 -34.99 30.95
CA ASP A 113 23.59 -36.42 31.17
C ASP A 113 23.98 -37.50 30.13
N ASP A 114 25.09 -38.18 30.48
CA ASP A 114 25.31 -39.61 30.70
C ASP A 114 24.87 -40.70 29.70
N CYS A 115 25.86 -41.48 29.22
CA CYS A 115 26.02 -42.90 29.61
C CYS A 115 27.34 -43.51 29.06
N SER A 116 28.30 -43.71 29.97
CA SER A 116 29.19 -44.87 30.18
C SER A 116 29.92 -45.62 29.04
N THR A 117 31.24 -45.71 29.30
CA THR A 117 32.09 -46.92 29.44
C THR A 117 33.07 -47.37 28.35
N SER A 118 34.33 -47.48 28.83
CA SER A 118 35.45 -48.36 28.41
C SER A 118 36.25 -47.87 27.19
N GLY A 119 37.56 -47.63 27.23
CA GLY A 119 38.62 -47.82 28.21
C GLY A 119 39.91 -48.15 27.42
N THR A 120 41.07 -47.61 27.87
CA THR A 120 42.46 -48.11 27.63
C THR A 120 42.97 -48.12 26.17
N ASP A 121 44.17 -47.71 25.75
CA ASP A 121 45.45 -47.37 26.39
C ASP A 121 46.31 -46.54 25.39
N ASN A 122 47.16 -45.65 25.89
CA ASN A 122 48.37 -45.17 25.22
C ASN A 122 49.41 -46.31 25.18
N PRO A 123 50.39 -46.41 24.24
CA PRO A 123 51.41 -45.34 24.09
C PRO A 123 52.18 -45.23 22.74
N ALA A 124 53.01 -44.18 22.68
CA ALA A 124 54.32 -44.11 22.02
C ALA A 124 54.42 -43.90 20.48
N ASP A 125 54.94 -42.73 20.11
CA ASP A 125 55.77 -42.45 18.93
C ASP A 125 56.92 -43.48 18.78
N PRO A 126 57.38 -43.82 17.55
CA PRO A 126 58.24 -42.91 16.78
C PRO A 126 58.12 -42.96 15.24
N CYS A 127 58.42 -41.82 14.63
CA CYS A 127 58.80 -41.68 13.22
C CYS A 127 60.04 -42.54 12.88
N PRO A 128 60.20 -43.00 11.62
CA PRO A 128 61.39 -42.52 10.91
C PRO A 128 61.18 -42.21 9.41
N GLU A 129 62.01 -41.27 8.95
CA GLU A 129 62.23 -40.86 7.56
C GLU A 129 62.63 -42.02 6.63
N ALA A 130 62.18 -41.93 5.37
CA ALA A 130 63.01 -42.29 4.23
C ALA A 130 62.58 -41.51 2.97
N GLY A 131 63.53 -40.77 2.39
CA GLY A 131 63.70 -40.77 0.94
C GLY A 131 63.16 -39.57 0.15
N HIS A 132 63.96 -38.50 0.12
CA HIS A 132 64.39 -37.76 -1.07
C HIS A 132 63.41 -37.53 -2.25
N GLY A 133 63.15 -36.24 -2.51
CA GLY A 133 62.90 -35.74 -3.88
C GLY A 133 62.07 -34.47 -3.93
N ASN A 134 62.72 -33.30 -3.99
CA ASN A 134 62.10 -32.00 -4.28
C ASN A 134 63.00 -31.30 -5.32
N PRO A 135 62.56 -30.36 -6.19
CA PRO A 135 61.24 -30.09 -6.81
C PRO A 135 61.36 -30.07 -8.37
N PRO A 136 60.31 -29.67 -9.13
CA PRO A 136 60.28 -28.25 -9.49
C PRO A 136 58.89 -27.62 -9.34
N LYS A 137 58.91 -26.35 -8.93
CA LYS A 137 57.80 -25.38 -8.89
C LYS A 137 56.92 -25.46 -10.15
N ALA A 138 55.61 -25.62 -9.94
CA ALA A 138 54.58 -25.18 -10.87
C ALA A 138 53.91 -23.91 -10.30
N VAL A 139 53.93 -22.86 -11.10
CA VAL A 139 53.32 -21.55 -10.85
C VAL A 139 51.93 -21.58 -11.48
N SER A 140 50.87 -21.56 -10.68
CA SER A 140 49.55 -21.03 -11.06
C SER A 140 48.61 -21.17 -9.87
N GLY A 141 48.40 -20.07 -9.15
CA GLY A 141 47.44 -20.00 -8.06
C GLY A 141 46.04 -19.77 -8.60
N PHE A 142 45.25 -20.84 -8.70
CA PHE A 142 43.79 -20.77 -8.71
C PHE A 142 43.24 -22.00 -7.99
N CYS A 143 42.61 -21.78 -6.83
CA CYS A 143 41.75 -22.78 -6.21
C CYS A 143 40.48 -22.92 -7.07
N PRO A 144 40.04 -24.13 -7.43
CA PRO A 144 38.69 -24.32 -7.96
C PRO A 144 37.68 -24.15 -6.81
N ASP A 145 36.74 -23.21 -6.95
CA ASP A 145 35.54 -23.19 -6.10
C ASP A 145 34.81 -24.54 -6.23
N PRO A 146 34.21 -25.08 -5.15
CA PRO A 146 33.47 -26.33 -5.22
C PRO A 146 32.26 -26.17 -6.14
N CYS A 147 32.33 -26.77 -7.32
CA CYS A 147 31.17 -26.96 -8.19
C CYS A 147 30.15 -27.85 -7.48
N PRO A 148 28.85 -27.52 -7.48
CA PRO A 148 27.82 -28.45 -7.04
C PRO A 148 27.72 -29.60 -8.07
N GLU A 149 28.10 -30.80 -7.67
CA GLU A 149 27.86 -32.03 -8.42
C GLU A 149 26.34 -32.18 -8.65
N ASN A 150 25.91 -32.12 -9.91
CA ASN A 150 24.58 -32.55 -10.30
C ASN A 150 24.72 -33.82 -11.12
N ALA A 151 24.40 -34.96 -10.49
CA ALA A 151 24.23 -36.22 -11.19
C ALA A 151 22.92 -36.22 -12.02
N GLU A 152 22.89 -37.14 -12.98
CA GLU A 152 22.09 -37.18 -14.19
C GLU A 152 20.56 -37.03 -13.99
N SER A 153 19.95 -36.23 -14.86
CA SER A 153 18.50 -36.20 -15.13
C SER A 153 17.57 -35.67 -14.01
N ARG A 154 17.46 -34.35 -13.91
CA ARG A 154 16.17 -33.71 -13.56
C ARG A 154 16.00 -32.41 -14.34
N VAL A 155 15.41 -32.56 -15.52
CA VAL A 155 14.92 -31.46 -16.36
C VAL A 155 14.06 -30.54 -15.47
N ARG A 156 14.53 -29.31 -15.21
CA ARG A 156 13.64 -28.23 -14.78
C ARG A 156 12.89 -27.81 -16.04
N ASN A 157 11.64 -28.22 -16.21
CA ASN A 157 10.77 -27.66 -17.23
C ASN A 157 10.63 -26.15 -16.94
N PRO A 158 11.20 -25.24 -17.74
CA PRO A 158 10.92 -23.82 -17.64
C PRO A 158 9.77 -23.52 -18.60
N ASP A 159 8.62 -24.16 -18.40
CA ASP A 159 7.44 -23.89 -19.18
C ASP A 159 6.40 -23.19 -18.32
N THR A 160 6.57 -21.88 -18.23
CA THR A 160 5.42 -20.96 -18.23
C THR A 160 5.82 -19.74 -19.06
N ASN A 161 5.97 -19.97 -20.36
CA ASN A 161 5.89 -18.89 -21.35
C ASN A 161 4.45 -18.35 -21.34
N LEU A 162 4.20 -17.26 -20.63
CA LEU A 162 3.22 -16.28 -21.09
C LEU A 162 4.00 -15.20 -21.82
N VAL A 163 4.16 -15.43 -23.12
CA VAL A 163 4.68 -14.48 -24.10
C VAL A 163 4.10 -13.08 -23.82
N ARG A 164 4.97 -12.12 -23.52
CA ARG A 164 4.75 -10.73 -23.93
C ARG A 164 5.62 -10.53 -25.16
N GLU A 165 4.99 -10.46 -26.31
CA GLU A 165 5.70 -10.17 -27.56
C GLU A 165 6.51 -8.87 -27.39
N PRO A 166 7.79 -8.86 -27.77
CA PRO A 166 8.57 -7.63 -27.81
C PRO A 166 7.94 -6.66 -28.81
N LEU A 167 7.54 -5.48 -28.34
CA LEU A 167 7.15 -4.35 -29.21
C LEU A 167 8.29 -4.06 -30.19
N SER A 168 8.16 -4.59 -31.40
CA SER A 168 9.17 -4.51 -32.45
C SER A 168 8.76 -3.48 -33.50
N LYS A 169 8.57 -2.22 -33.10
CA LYS A 169 8.63 -1.00 -33.95
C LYS A 169 8.92 0.21 -33.03
N PRO A 170 9.68 1.24 -33.45
CA PRO A 170 9.52 2.54 -32.80
C PRO A 170 8.06 2.93 -33.04
N ILE A 171 7.31 3.12 -31.96
CA ILE A 171 5.94 3.61 -32.04
C ILE A 171 6.02 4.99 -32.71
N LYS A 172 5.71 5.05 -34.00
CA LYS A 172 5.02 6.23 -34.52
C LYS A 172 3.70 6.24 -33.77
N GLU A 173 3.51 7.25 -32.92
CA GLU A 173 2.40 7.42 -31.98
C GLU A 173 1.01 7.54 -32.63
N GLU A 174 0.83 7.21 -33.90
CA GLU A 174 -0.44 7.45 -34.63
C GLU A 174 -1.34 6.23 -34.86
N GLU A 175 -0.87 4.99 -34.66
CA GLU A 175 -1.62 3.80 -35.14
C GLU A 175 -2.06 2.82 -34.03
N GLY A 176 -2.12 3.29 -32.78
CA GLY A 176 -2.77 2.59 -31.66
C GLY A 176 -4.11 3.20 -31.22
N ALA A 177 -4.54 4.28 -31.90
CA ALA A 177 -5.57 5.20 -31.41
C ALA A 177 -7.03 4.83 -31.75
N GLN A 178 -7.29 3.75 -32.50
CA GLN A 178 -8.63 3.49 -33.07
C GLN A 178 -9.51 2.47 -32.31
N ALA A 179 -9.05 1.87 -31.21
CA ALA A 179 -9.76 0.74 -30.59
C ALA A 179 -10.05 0.86 -29.07
N CYS A 180 -10.17 2.08 -28.56
CA CYS A 180 -10.77 2.32 -27.24
C CYS A 180 -11.80 3.42 -27.43
N ALA A 181 -13.09 3.12 -27.22
CA ALA A 181 -14.21 4.03 -27.42
C ALA A 181 -13.90 5.41 -26.81
N ALA A 182 -13.39 6.31 -27.66
CA ALA A 182 -13.01 7.65 -27.26
C ALA A 182 -14.30 8.40 -26.97
N ILE A 183 -14.31 9.14 -25.86
CA ILE A 183 -15.33 10.15 -25.64
C ILE A 183 -15.52 10.98 -26.94
N SER A 184 -16.76 11.37 -27.24
CA SER A 184 -17.05 12.07 -28.49
C SER A 184 -16.28 13.39 -28.57
N ASP A 185 -15.89 13.79 -29.79
CA ASP A 185 -15.23 15.08 -30.02
C ASP A 185 -16.09 16.26 -29.56
N GLN A 186 -17.41 16.13 -29.70
CA GLN A 186 -18.38 17.09 -29.21
C GLN A 186 -18.27 17.27 -27.68
N PHE A 187 -18.32 16.18 -26.92
CA PHE A 187 -18.24 16.23 -25.46
C PHE A 187 -16.87 16.74 -24.99
N PHE A 188 -15.77 16.31 -25.62
CA PHE A 188 -14.46 16.85 -25.28
C PHE A 188 -14.38 18.35 -25.57
N GLY A 189 -14.98 18.81 -26.67
CA GLY A 189 -15.13 20.24 -27.00
C GLY A 189 -15.94 21.02 -25.96
N GLU A 190 -17.03 20.46 -25.42
CA GLU A 190 -17.81 21.08 -24.34
C GLU A 190 -16.98 21.26 -23.07
N VAL A 191 -16.17 20.27 -22.70
CA VAL A 191 -15.26 20.37 -21.55
C VAL A 191 -14.20 21.45 -21.78
N LEU A 192 -13.62 21.55 -22.98
CA LEU A 192 -12.67 22.61 -23.32
C LEU A 192 -13.32 24.00 -23.27
N ALA A 193 -14.52 24.14 -23.82
CA ALA A 193 -15.29 25.38 -23.81
C ALA A 193 -15.61 25.83 -22.37
N ALA A 194 -16.01 24.88 -21.50
CA ALA A 194 -16.25 25.13 -20.08
C ALA A 194 -15.01 25.65 -19.33
N LEU A 195 -13.82 25.23 -19.75
CA LEU A 195 -12.54 25.69 -19.19
C LEU A 195 -12.02 26.98 -19.84
N GLY A 196 -12.71 27.49 -20.87
CA GLY A 196 -12.30 28.65 -21.65
C GLY A 196 -11.06 28.39 -22.51
N LEU A 197 -10.81 27.13 -22.88
CA LEU A 197 -9.72 26.73 -23.75
C LEU A 197 -10.16 26.77 -25.21
N ASP A 198 -9.39 27.44 -26.06
CA ASP A 198 -9.60 27.43 -27.51
C ASP A 198 -9.13 26.10 -28.11
N ALA A 199 -10.03 25.40 -28.78
CA ALA A 199 -9.74 24.14 -29.46
C ALA A 199 -8.68 24.30 -30.57
N ALA A 200 -8.53 25.50 -31.15
CA ALA A 200 -7.52 25.78 -32.18
C ALA A 200 -6.12 26.06 -31.61
N ALA A 201 -6.01 26.40 -30.32
CA ALA A 201 -4.76 26.82 -29.67
C ALA A 201 -4.57 26.14 -28.30
N LEU A 202 -4.73 24.82 -28.26
CA LEU A 202 -4.64 24.05 -27.02
C LEU A 202 -3.20 24.01 -26.46
N PRO A 203 -2.99 24.15 -25.15
CA PRO A 203 -1.72 23.86 -24.50
C PRO A 203 -1.30 22.40 -24.74
N GLY A 204 0.01 22.11 -24.77
CA GLY A 204 0.53 20.77 -25.07
C GLY A 204 -0.06 19.64 -24.20
N TRP A 205 -0.40 19.93 -22.94
CA TRP A 205 -1.02 18.98 -22.02
C TRP A 205 -2.51 18.69 -22.30
N TRP A 206 -3.15 19.47 -23.17
CA TRP A 206 -4.51 19.29 -23.65
C TRP A 206 -4.57 18.77 -25.10
N GLN A 207 -3.41 18.57 -25.73
CA GLN A 207 -3.29 18.03 -27.09
C GLN A 207 -3.26 16.50 -27.09
N GLY A 208 -3.76 15.91 -28.19
CA GLY A 208 -3.70 14.48 -28.44
C GLY A 208 -4.70 13.65 -27.63
N TRP A 209 -4.39 12.36 -27.51
CA TRP A 209 -5.26 11.36 -26.87
C TRP A 209 -5.19 11.30 -25.33
N PRO A 210 -4.06 11.57 -24.65
CA PRO A 210 -3.98 11.45 -23.18
C PRO A 210 -5.04 12.26 -22.40
N PRO A 211 -5.40 13.49 -22.79
CA PRO A 211 -6.45 14.27 -22.13
C PRO A 211 -7.84 13.63 -22.24
N ARG A 212 -8.13 13.03 -23.39
CA ARG A 212 -9.41 12.36 -23.65
C ARG A 212 -9.58 11.13 -22.76
N LEU A 213 -8.50 10.37 -22.59
CA LEU A 213 -8.48 9.23 -21.66
C LEU A 213 -8.68 9.70 -20.21
N HIS A 214 -8.15 10.87 -19.85
CA HIS A 214 -8.32 11.42 -18.51
C HIS A 214 -9.78 11.79 -18.21
N VAL A 215 -10.44 12.47 -19.17
CA VAL A 215 -11.88 12.76 -19.09
C VAL A 215 -12.70 11.45 -19.09
N GLN A 216 -12.32 10.45 -19.88
CA GLN A 216 -12.96 9.15 -19.88
C GLN A 216 -12.85 8.43 -18.52
N ARG A 217 -11.72 8.57 -17.82
CA ARG A 217 -11.54 8.02 -16.46
C ARG A 217 -12.52 8.64 -15.46
N TRP A 218 -12.87 9.92 -15.57
CA TRP A 218 -13.90 10.51 -14.70
C TRP A 218 -15.26 9.84 -14.91
N ARG A 219 -15.61 9.46 -16.15
CA ARG A 219 -16.84 8.72 -16.41
C ARG A 219 -16.76 7.29 -15.87
N ASN A 220 -15.71 6.57 -16.22
CA ASN A 220 -15.61 5.13 -15.92
C ASN A 220 -15.28 4.83 -14.44
N VAL A 221 -14.42 5.63 -13.81
CA VAL A 221 -13.93 5.40 -12.44
C VAL A 221 -14.74 6.17 -11.42
N LEU A 222 -15.06 7.44 -11.69
CA LEU A 222 -15.81 8.29 -10.76
C LEU A 222 -17.32 8.21 -10.97
N GLY A 223 -17.79 7.60 -12.05
CA GLY A 223 -19.22 7.45 -12.35
C GLY A 223 -19.92 8.79 -12.62
N LEU A 224 -19.17 9.82 -13.03
CA LEU A 224 -19.72 11.12 -13.39
C LEU A 224 -20.34 11.07 -14.78
N THR A 225 -21.50 11.71 -14.94
CA THR A 225 -22.11 11.91 -16.25
C THR A 225 -21.40 13.03 -17.03
N GLU A 226 -21.59 13.09 -18.34
CA GLU A 226 -21.00 14.14 -19.18
C GLU A 226 -21.40 15.55 -18.72
N ALA A 227 -22.69 15.76 -18.45
CA ALA A 227 -23.19 17.01 -17.91
C ALA A 227 -22.58 17.36 -16.54
N GLU A 228 -22.40 16.38 -15.65
CA GLU A 228 -21.77 16.62 -14.34
C GLU A 228 -20.31 17.04 -14.49
N ILE A 229 -19.58 16.47 -15.45
CA ILE A 229 -18.19 16.84 -15.73
C ILE A 229 -18.10 18.29 -16.24
N VAL A 230 -18.96 18.68 -17.18
CA VAL A 230 -19.00 20.05 -17.71
C VAL A 230 -19.31 21.06 -16.60
N VAL A 231 -20.33 20.79 -15.78
CA VAL A 231 -20.69 21.67 -14.64
C VAL A 231 -19.53 21.81 -13.64
N VAL A 232 -18.79 20.74 -13.36
CA VAL A 232 -17.62 20.81 -12.46
C VAL A 232 -16.47 21.58 -13.10
N ALA A 233 -16.27 21.44 -14.41
CA ALA A 233 -15.27 22.21 -15.15
C ALA A 233 -15.58 23.72 -15.12
N GLU A 234 -16.83 24.10 -15.38
CA GLU A 234 -17.30 25.49 -15.27
C GLU A 234 -17.15 26.04 -13.83
N ALA A 235 -17.56 25.26 -12.83
CA ALA A 235 -17.42 25.66 -11.43
C ALA A 235 -15.94 25.83 -11.04
N SER A 236 -15.06 24.95 -11.52
CA SER A 236 -13.61 25.08 -11.30
C SER A 236 -13.04 26.35 -11.94
N ARG A 237 -13.59 26.80 -13.08
CA ARG A 237 -13.19 28.03 -13.77
C ARG A 237 -13.63 29.29 -13.01
N LEU A 238 -14.77 29.22 -12.33
CA LEU A 238 -15.23 30.30 -11.44
C LEU A 238 -14.36 30.42 -10.18
N GLU A 239 -13.90 29.28 -9.63
CA GLU A 239 -13.00 29.27 -8.46
C GLU A 239 -11.55 29.63 -8.84
N HIS A 240 -11.12 29.34 -10.07
CA HIS A 240 -9.76 29.56 -10.56
C HIS A 240 -9.75 30.26 -11.95
N PRO A 241 -9.42 31.58 -12.01
CA PRO A 241 -9.47 32.37 -13.25
C PRO A 241 -8.35 32.06 -14.24
N GLU A 242 -7.36 31.24 -13.88
CA GLU A 242 -6.32 30.73 -14.78
C GLU A 242 -6.70 29.35 -15.33
N PRO A 243 -6.49 29.08 -16.63
CA PRO A 243 -6.88 27.81 -17.23
C PRO A 243 -6.03 26.69 -16.62
N PRO A 244 -6.60 25.51 -16.36
CA PRO A 244 -5.86 24.42 -15.76
C PRO A 244 -4.73 23.96 -16.68
N ASP A 245 -3.52 23.79 -16.11
CA ASP A 245 -2.32 23.31 -16.81
C ASP A 245 -2.56 22.01 -17.58
N GLY A 246 -3.47 21.17 -17.08
CA GLY A 246 -3.90 19.94 -17.73
C GLY A 246 -5.13 19.32 -17.08
N PRO A 247 -5.72 18.28 -17.70
CA PRO A 247 -6.91 17.59 -17.20
C PRO A 247 -6.76 17.12 -15.76
N LYS A 248 -5.56 16.66 -15.36
CA LYS A 248 -5.27 16.17 -14.01
C LYS A 248 -5.52 17.21 -12.91
N ALA A 249 -5.40 18.51 -13.20
CA ALA A 249 -5.70 19.55 -12.23
C ALA A 249 -7.16 19.50 -11.73
N LEU A 250 -8.08 18.99 -12.56
CA LEU A 250 -9.50 18.88 -12.25
C LEU A 250 -9.85 17.62 -11.45
N ASP A 251 -8.94 16.66 -11.26
CA ASP A 251 -9.21 15.39 -10.55
C ASP A 251 -9.78 15.61 -9.16
N ARG A 252 -9.22 16.57 -8.42
CA ARG A 252 -9.65 16.87 -7.06
C ARG A 252 -11.04 17.55 -7.05
N ALA A 253 -11.34 18.37 -8.05
CA ALA A 253 -12.67 18.96 -8.22
C ALA A 253 -13.71 17.89 -8.55
N MET A 254 -13.38 16.97 -9.47
CA MET A 254 -14.23 15.84 -9.85
C MET A 254 -14.51 14.90 -8.66
N GLN A 255 -13.49 14.56 -7.87
CA GLN A 255 -13.66 13.76 -6.65
C GLN A 255 -14.55 14.45 -5.61
N ARG A 256 -14.40 15.76 -5.42
CA ARG A 256 -15.28 16.54 -4.52
C ARG A 256 -16.72 16.57 -5.01
N ALA A 257 -16.94 16.65 -6.32
CA ALA A 257 -18.27 16.60 -6.90
C ALA A 257 -18.97 15.26 -6.61
N VAL A 258 -18.25 14.14 -6.73
CA VAL A 258 -18.76 12.82 -6.34
C VAL A 258 -19.10 12.76 -4.85
N GLN A 259 -18.24 13.29 -3.98
CA GLN A 259 -18.50 13.35 -2.53
C GLN A 259 -19.76 14.16 -2.23
N ARG A 260 -19.91 15.36 -2.80
CA ARG A 260 -21.10 16.21 -2.65
C ARG A 260 -22.36 15.51 -3.15
N LYS A 261 -22.29 14.79 -4.27
CA LYS A 261 -23.39 13.98 -4.82
C LYS A 261 -23.81 12.87 -3.85
N ALA A 262 -22.84 12.15 -3.27
CA ALA A 262 -23.10 11.11 -2.28
C ALA A 262 -23.71 11.68 -0.99
N GLU A 263 -23.20 12.81 -0.50
CA GLU A 263 -23.73 13.52 0.67
C GLU A 263 -25.16 14.02 0.44
N ALA A 264 -25.44 14.65 -0.71
CA ALA A 264 -26.76 15.11 -1.07
C ALA A 264 -27.77 13.96 -1.20
N ALA A 265 -27.35 12.81 -1.76
CA ALA A 265 -28.16 11.61 -1.78
C ALA A 265 -28.45 11.07 -0.36
N GLY A 266 -27.44 11.09 0.52
CA GLY A 266 -27.57 10.73 1.94
C GLY A 266 -28.52 11.65 2.70
N GLN A 267 -28.41 12.97 2.50
CA GLN A 267 -29.31 13.97 3.10
C GLN A 267 -30.74 13.82 2.61
N LYS A 268 -30.98 13.62 1.30
CA LYS A 268 -32.31 13.34 0.76
C LYS A 268 -32.92 12.07 1.35
N ARG A 269 -32.13 11.01 1.53
CA ARG A 269 -32.58 9.77 2.19
C ARG A 269 -32.93 9.99 3.66
N ARG A 270 -32.16 10.80 4.39
CA ARG A 270 -32.48 11.19 5.78
C ARG A 270 -33.75 12.04 5.84
N LYS A 271 -33.93 13.01 4.94
CA LYS A 271 -35.11 13.88 4.89
C LYS A 271 -36.39 13.12 4.54
N ARG A 272 -36.33 12.18 3.59
CA ARG A 272 -37.44 11.26 3.29
C ARG A 272 -37.78 10.33 4.47
N LYS A 273 -36.79 9.98 5.30
CA LYS A 273 -37.03 9.21 6.53
C LYS A 273 -37.61 10.07 7.66
N SER A 274 -37.41 11.39 7.64
CA SER A 274 -38.02 12.31 8.61
C SER A 274 -39.41 12.82 8.20
N GLU A 275 -39.79 12.72 6.93
CA GLU A 275 -41.14 13.07 6.46
C GLU A 275 -42.11 11.89 6.62
N THR A 276 -42.35 11.45 7.85
CA THR A 276 -43.65 10.99 8.37
C THR A 276 -43.57 10.55 9.83
N ALA A 277 -43.92 11.48 10.73
CA ALA A 277 -44.85 11.19 11.80
C ALA A 277 -45.67 12.48 12.01
N PRO A 278 -47.02 12.45 11.96
CA PRO A 278 -47.80 13.60 12.42
C PRO A 278 -47.35 13.87 13.85
N ALA A 279 -47.00 15.12 14.15
CA ALA A 279 -46.54 15.52 15.47
C ALA A 279 -47.53 14.99 16.51
N ALA A 280 -47.11 13.98 17.28
CA ALA A 280 -47.85 13.56 18.46
C ALA A 280 -47.99 14.82 19.30
N LYS A 281 -49.24 15.27 19.51
CA LYS A 281 -49.55 16.44 20.32
C LYS A 281 -48.70 16.32 21.59
N PRO A 282 -47.93 17.36 21.99
CA PRO A 282 -47.20 17.29 23.24
C PRO A 282 -48.19 16.88 24.33
N ILE A 283 -47.82 15.92 25.17
CA ILE A 283 -48.67 15.52 26.31
C ILE A 283 -48.63 16.70 27.28
N ILE A 284 -49.51 17.68 27.05
CA ILE A 284 -49.55 18.95 27.78
C ILE A 284 -49.91 18.72 29.26
N ASP A 285 -50.63 17.64 29.57
CA ASP A 285 -51.04 17.30 30.94
C ASP A 285 -50.72 15.84 31.28
N LEU A 286 -49.53 15.65 31.85
CA LEU A 286 -48.99 14.36 32.24
C LEU A 286 -49.84 13.65 33.32
N PRO A 287 -50.38 14.33 34.36
CA PRO A 287 -51.36 13.75 35.29
C PRO A 287 -52.62 13.19 34.64
N ALA A 288 -53.22 13.90 33.67
CA ALA A 288 -54.42 13.40 32.98
C ALA A 288 -54.13 12.19 32.09
N PHE A 289 -52.93 12.14 31.49
CA PHE A 289 -52.48 11.00 30.71
C PHE A 289 -52.36 9.73 31.56
N TYR A 290 -51.70 9.82 32.72
CA TYR A 290 -51.58 8.69 33.64
C TYR A 290 -52.90 8.32 34.30
N ALA A 291 -53.75 9.29 34.63
CA ALA A 291 -55.09 9.02 35.18
C ALA A 291 -55.95 8.20 34.22
N LYS A 292 -55.91 8.52 32.92
CA LYS A 292 -56.59 7.73 31.89
C LYS A 292 -56.11 6.28 31.86
N MET A 293 -54.81 6.07 32.07
CA MET A 293 -54.19 4.74 32.07
C MET A 293 -54.51 3.93 33.34
N VAL A 294 -54.62 4.59 34.50
CA VAL A 294 -55.02 3.97 35.78
C VAL A 294 -56.50 3.58 35.79
N ASN A 295 -57.35 4.43 35.21
CA ASN A 295 -58.77 4.17 35.09
C ASN A 295 -59.06 3.06 34.06
N ALA A 296 -58.26 2.97 32.99
CA ALA A 296 -58.33 1.89 32.01
C ALA A 296 -57.82 0.54 32.56
N ASP A 297 -58.36 -0.57 32.06
CA ASP A 297 -57.98 -1.94 32.44
C ASP A 297 -56.69 -2.47 31.79
N GLY A 298 -55.87 -1.56 31.24
CA GLY A 298 -54.62 -1.90 30.59
C GLY A 298 -53.49 -2.25 31.55
N PHE A 299 -52.42 -2.80 30.98
CA PHE A 299 -51.16 -3.03 31.70
C PHE A 299 -50.54 -1.71 32.14
N LEU A 300 -50.22 -1.61 33.43
CA LEU A 300 -49.59 -0.45 34.05
C LEU A 300 -48.30 -0.89 34.76
N PRO A 301 -47.11 -0.39 34.36
CA PRO A 301 -45.87 -0.75 35.02
C PRO A 301 -45.85 -0.22 36.46
N VAL A 302 -45.37 -1.03 37.40
CA VAL A 302 -45.34 -0.71 38.84
C VAL A 302 -44.52 0.55 39.15
N SER A 303 -43.53 0.89 38.33
CA SER A 303 -42.69 2.09 38.45
C SER A 303 -43.16 3.29 37.63
N ALA A 304 -44.29 3.20 36.93
CA ALA A 304 -44.72 4.24 35.98
C ALA A 304 -45.28 5.50 36.65
N ILE A 305 -45.72 5.41 37.91
CA ILE A 305 -46.34 6.51 38.64
C ILE A 305 -45.51 6.85 39.87
N SER A 306 -44.91 8.03 39.88
CA SER A 306 -44.24 8.59 41.05
C SER A 306 -45.26 9.01 42.12
N ASN A 307 -44.83 9.10 43.38
CA ASN A 307 -45.67 9.62 44.47
C ASN A 307 -46.16 11.05 44.16
N THR A 308 -45.29 11.89 43.57
CA THR A 308 -45.67 13.25 43.13
C THR A 308 -46.77 13.24 42.08
N MET A 309 -46.76 12.28 41.14
CA MET A 309 -47.79 12.13 40.12
C MET A 309 -49.10 11.60 40.72
N ARG A 310 -49.01 10.68 41.68
CA ARG A 310 -50.16 10.17 42.43
C ARG A 310 -50.88 11.29 43.17
N ASP A 311 -50.15 12.10 43.92
CA ASP A 311 -50.71 13.21 44.68
C ASP A 311 -51.31 14.27 43.75
N ALA A 312 -50.69 14.52 42.59
CA ALA A 312 -51.23 15.40 41.57
C ALA A 312 -52.53 14.87 40.91
N MET A 313 -52.66 13.55 40.73
CA MET A 313 -53.89 12.94 40.22
C MET A 313 -55.02 12.94 41.25
N LEU A 314 -54.70 12.64 42.52
CA LEU A 314 -55.65 12.67 43.64
C LEU A 314 -56.11 14.10 43.94
N GLY A 315 -55.19 15.06 44.01
CA GLY A 315 -55.49 16.47 44.27
C GLY A 315 -56.34 17.12 43.18
N ARG A 316 -56.33 16.58 41.96
CA ARG A 316 -57.19 17.00 40.84
C ARG A 316 -58.47 16.15 40.70
N GLY A 317 -58.67 15.14 41.53
CA GLY A 317 -59.85 14.25 41.46
C GLY A 317 -59.92 13.39 40.20
N LEU A 318 -58.79 13.15 39.52
CA LEU A 318 -58.76 12.40 38.25
C LEU A 318 -58.79 10.88 38.44
N VAL A 319 -58.48 10.40 39.65
CA VAL A 319 -58.45 8.99 40.05
C VAL A 319 -58.90 8.89 41.51
N THR A 320 -59.58 7.81 41.88
CA THR A 320 -59.97 7.53 43.27
C THR A 320 -58.88 6.75 44.03
N PRO A 321 -58.74 6.95 45.35
CA PRO A 321 -57.75 6.24 46.15
C PRO A 321 -57.99 4.73 46.16
N GLU A 322 -59.23 4.28 46.03
CA GLU A 322 -59.60 2.86 45.89
C GLU A 322 -59.03 2.27 44.60
N ARG A 323 -59.14 3.00 43.47
CA ARG A 323 -58.67 2.53 42.16
C ARG A 323 -57.15 2.41 42.08
N LEU A 324 -56.42 3.28 42.78
CA LEU A 324 -54.96 3.18 42.89
C LEU A 324 -54.54 1.95 43.70
N ARG A 325 -55.27 1.63 44.78
CA ARG A 325 -55.03 0.43 45.60
C ARG A 325 -55.32 -0.85 44.83
N GLU A 326 -56.39 -0.89 44.04
CA GLU A 326 -56.69 -2.01 43.13
C GLU A 326 -55.56 -2.27 42.12
N ARG A 327 -54.90 -1.20 41.66
CA ARG A 327 -53.76 -1.25 40.73
C ARG A 327 -52.42 -1.50 41.42
N GLY A 328 -52.39 -1.73 42.74
CA GLY A 328 -51.16 -2.01 43.49
C GLY A 328 -50.29 -0.79 43.78
N ILE A 329 -50.83 0.42 43.63
CA ILE A 329 -50.14 1.69 43.87
C ILE A 329 -50.52 2.18 45.28
N ARG A 330 -49.54 2.20 46.19
CA ARG A 330 -49.69 2.63 47.60
C ARG A 330 -49.27 4.06 47.81
#